data_AF-A0A507DKN0-F1
#
_entry.id   AF-A0A507DKN0-F1
#
_cell.length_a   1.000
_cell.length_b   1.000
_cell.length_c   1.000
_cell.angle_alpha   90.00
_cell.angle_beta   90.00
_cell.angle_gamma   90.00
#
_symmetry.space_group_name_H-M   'P 1'
#
loop_
_entity.id
_entity.type
_entity.pdbx_description
1 polymer ?
#
loop_
_entity_poly.entity_id
_entity_poly.type
_entity_poly.pdbx_seq_one_letter_code
_entity_poly.pdbx_strand_id
1 'polypeptide(L)'
;MMRYELNLEKPDPSRVWVSALTIGGSYFMGGLVPLIPYMLIADASNALPVSILGTLIVLFIFGYVKAKFVGVDKPVRSAVEMTIVGAAAGGAAFGIAKMMPQP
;
A
#
# COMPACT_ATOMS: atom_id res chain seq x y z
N MET A 1 17.26 33.52 4.32
CA MET A 1 16.99 33.22 2.91
C MET A 1 15.97 32.09 2.74
N MET A 2 16.20 30.84 3.17
CA MET A 2 15.25 29.71 2.91
C MET A 2 13.76 29.91 3.29
N ARG A 3 13.43 30.52 4.43
CA ARG A 3 12.03 30.60 4.91
C ARG A 3 11.16 31.58 4.10
N TYR A 4 11.72 32.70 3.64
CA TYR A 4 10.97 33.76 2.97
C TYR A 4 11.10 33.72 1.44
N GLU A 5 12.11 33.03 0.92
CA GLU A 5 12.33 32.90 -0.53
C GLU A 5 11.78 31.57 -1.08
N LEU A 6 11.86 30.50 -0.29
CA LEU A 6 11.47 29.15 -0.71
C LEU A 6 10.28 28.60 0.06
N ASN A 7 9.79 29.33 1.08
CA ASN A 7 8.75 28.85 2.00
C ASN A 7 9.13 27.53 2.72
N LEU A 8 10.44 27.28 2.92
CA LEU A 8 10.96 26.05 3.51
C LEU A 8 11.44 26.27 4.95
N GLU A 9 11.08 25.33 5.84
CA GLU A 9 11.64 25.24 7.19
C GLU A 9 12.85 24.29 7.21
N LYS A 10 13.84 24.59 8.06
CA LYS A 10 15.06 23.79 8.16
C LYS A 10 14.70 22.38 8.65
N PRO A 11 15.05 21.30 7.93
CA PRO A 11 14.74 19.95 8.37
C PRO A 11 15.41 19.63 9.70
N ASP A 12 14.67 19.00 10.61
CA ASP A 12 15.24 18.48 11.85
C ASP A 12 16.03 17.19 11.54
N PRO A 13 17.35 17.14 11.80
CA PRO A 13 18.17 15.96 11.49
C PRO A 13 17.74 14.71 12.28
N SER A 14 17.09 14.87 13.43
CA SER A 14 16.58 13.74 14.22
C SER A 14 15.38 13.03 13.56
N ARG A 15 14.61 13.72 12.72
CA ARG A 15 13.47 13.15 12.00
C ARG A 15 13.86 12.17 10.90
N VAL A 16 15.11 12.18 10.44
CA VAL A 16 15.56 11.34 9.33
C VAL A 16 15.39 9.85 9.66
N TRP A 17 15.90 9.43 10.83
CA TRP A 17 15.79 8.04 11.28
C TRP A 17 14.36 7.62 11.57
N VAL A 18 13.58 8.49 12.22
CA VAL A 18 12.17 8.22 12.54
C VAL A 18 11.37 8.03 11.25
N SER A 19 11.57 8.88 10.25
CA SER A 19 10.89 8.76 8.96
C SER A 19 11.29 7.49 8.21
N ALA A 20 12.58 7.18 8.16
CA ALA A 20 13.09 5.97 7.50
C ALA A 20 12.51 4.69 8.14
N LEU A 21 12.55 4.59 9.47
CA LEU A 21 12.00 3.43 10.20
C LEU A 21 10.48 3.35 10.05
N THR A 22 9.78 4.49 10.09
CA THR A 22 8.32 4.50 9.94
C THR A 22 7.90 4.02 8.57
N ILE A 23 8.52 4.53 7.49
CA ILE A 23 8.18 4.12 6.13
C ILE A 23 8.60 2.67 5.90
N GLY A 24 9.84 2.31 6.24
CA GLY A 24 10.37 0.95 6.04
C GLY A 24 9.56 -0.10 6.80
N GLY A 25 9.27 0.14 8.09
CA GLY A 25 8.44 -0.74 8.91
C GLY A 25 7.01 -0.84 8.40
N SER A 26 6.40 0.27 7.98
CA SER A 26 5.05 0.26 7.40
C SER A 26 4.99 -0.50 6.09
N TYR A 27 6.01 -0.39 5.23
CA TYR A 27 6.07 -1.11 3.96
C TYR A 27 6.27 -2.61 4.16
N PHE A 28 7.12 -2.99 5.11
CA PHE A 28 7.30 -4.39 5.50
C PHE A 28 6.00 -4.99 6.00
N MET A 29 5.35 -4.35 6.98
CA MET A 29 4.09 -4.82 7.53
C MET A 29 2.95 -4.84 6.50
N GLY A 30 2.87 -3.82 5.64
CA GLY A 30 1.87 -3.76 4.57
C GLY A 30 2.10 -4.84 3.51
N GLY A 31 3.35 -5.13 3.16
CA GLY A 31 3.72 -6.17 2.20
C GLY A 31 3.47 -7.59 2.71
N LEU A 32 3.46 -7.82 4.03
CA LEU A 32 3.13 -9.12 4.60
C LEU A 32 1.67 -9.50 4.39
N VAL A 33 0.75 -8.53 4.35
CA VAL A 33 -0.69 -8.78 4.20
C VAL A 33 -1.03 -9.70 3.01
N PRO A 34 -0.62 -9.40 1.76
CA PRO A 34 -0.89 -10.29 0.63
C PRO A 34 -0.12 -11.62 0.71
N LEU A 35 0.99 -11.70 1.44
CA LEU A 35 1.83 -12.90 1.55
C LEU A 35 1.32 -13.90 2.58
N ILE A 36 0.63 -13.45 3.64
CA ILE A 36 0.15 -14.31 4.73
C ILE A 36 -0.62 -15.55 4.21
N PRO A 37 -1.57 -15.44 3.26
CA PRO A 37 -2.28 -16.62 2.77
C PRO A 37 -1.36 -17.65 2.11
N TYR A 38 -0.29 -17.22 1.43
CA TYR A 38 0.70 -18.11 0.83
C TYR A 38 1.64 -18.76 1.85
N MET A 39 1.79 -18.17 3.04
CA MET A 39 2.55 -18.80 4.13
C MET A 39 1.74 -19.89 4.84
N LEU A 40 0.40 -19.82 4.77
CA LEU A 40 -0.50 -20.72 5.48
C LEU A 40 -1.12 -21.81 4.59
N ILE A 41 -1.26 -21.55 3.29
CA ILE A 41 -1.88 -22.44 2.31
C ILE A 41 -0.82 -22.90 1.32
N ALA A 42 -0.57 -24.21 1.26
CA ALA A 42 0.46 -24.79 0.39
C ALA A 42 0.14 -24.62 -1.11
N ASP A 43 -1.12 -24.76 -1.49
CA ASP A 43 -1.57 -24.59 -2.87
C ASP A 43 -1.73 -23.13 -3.25
N ALA A 44 -0.84 -22.63 -4.10
CA ALA A 44 -0.86 -21.24 -4.59
C ALA A 44 -2.19 -20.85 -5.26
N SER A 45 -2.83 -21.79 -5.98
CA SER A 45 -4.13 -21.59 -6.63
C SER A 45 -5.25 -21.33 -5.64
N ASN A 46 -5.18 -21.95 -4.45
CA ASN A 46 -6.15 -21.76 -3.37
C ASN A 46 -5.81 -20.54 -2.51
N ALA A 47 -4.52 -20.22 -2.35
CA ALA A 47 -4.05 -19.05 -1.60
C ALA A 47 -4.36 -17.73 -2.31
N LEU A 48 -4.30 -17.72 -3.66
CA LEU A 48 -4.51 -16.53 -4.48
C LEU A 48 -5.85 -15.81 -4.23
N PRO A 49 -7.04 -16.45 -4.30
CA PRO A 49 -8.31 -15.76 -4.07
C PRO A 49 -8.43 -15.21 -2.64
N VAL A 50 -7.88 -15.93 -1.64
CA VAL A 50 -7.86 -15.47 -0.24
C VAL A 50 -6.97 -14.23 -0.10
N SER A 51 -5.80 -14.22 -0.75
CA SER A 51 -4.89 -13.08 -0.79
C SER A 51 -5.49 -11.85 -1.48
N ILE A 52 -6.16 -12.05 -2.63
CA ILE A 52 -6.84 -10.96 -3.34
C ILE A 52 -7.90 -10.32 -2.43
N LEU A 53 -8.80 -11.13 -1.86
CA LEU A 53 -9.87 -10.61 -0.99
C LEU A 53 -9.31 -9.90 0.24
N GLY A 54 -8.35 -10.51 0.93
CA GLY A 54 -7.71 -9.91 2.09
C GLY A 54 -7.04 -8.57 1.76
N THR A 55 -6.30 -8.52 0.65
CA THR A 55 -5.60 -7.30 0.22
C THR A 55 -6.58 -6.20 -0.14
N LEU A 56 -7.67 -6.50 -0.86
CA LEU A 56 -8.68 -5.50 -1.22
C LEU A 56 -9.37 -4.91 0.03
N ILE A 57 -9.69 -5.74 1.03
CA ILE A 57 -10.26 -5.27 2.29
C ILE A 57 -9.27 -4.34 3.01
N VAL A 58 -8.00 -4.74 3.10
CA VAL A 58 -6.97 -3.93 3.74
C VAL A 58 -6.76 -2.60 3.01
N LEU A 59 -6.67 -2.61 1.67
CA LEU A 59 -6.55 -1.38 0.88
C LEU A 59 -7.73 -0.44 1.09
N PHE A 60 -8.96 -0.97 1.15
CA PHE A 60 -10.15 -0.18 1.41
C PHE A 60 -10.09 0.47 2.81
N ILE A 61 -9.77 -0.32 3.84
CA ILE A 61 -9.64 0.19 5.22
C ILE A 61 -8.54 1.25 5.28
N PHE A 62 -7.37 0.99 4.70
CA PHE A 62 -6.26 1.95 4.69
C PHE A 62 -6.64 3.24 3.97
N GLY A 63 -7.31 3.16 2.82
CA GLY A 63 -7.74 4.35 2.09
C GLY A 63 -8.76 5.17 2.88
N TYR A 64 -9.70 4.52 3.56
CA TYR A 64 -10.67 5.19 4.43
C TYR A 64 -10.00 5.88 5.62
N VAL A 65 -9.14 5.14 6.34
CA VAL A 65 -8.45 5.61 7.54
C VAL A 65 -7.50 6.75 7.20
N LYS A 66 -6.69 6.60 6.14
CA LYS A 66 -5.81 7.66 5.61
C LYS A 66 -6.62 8.93 5.33
N ALA A 67 -7.75 8.82 4.64
CA ALA A 67 -8.56 9.97 4.27
C ALA A 67 -9.13 10.70 5.49
N LYS A 68 -9.56 9.97 6.53
CA LYS A 68 -9.96 10.58 7.80
C LYS A 68 -8.81 11.31 8.50
N PHE A 69 -7.62 10.70 8.57
CA PHE A 69 -6.48 11.31 9.24
C PHE A 69 -5.94 12.56 8.52
N VAL A 70 -6.01 12.58 7.19
CA VAL A 70 -5.54 13.72 6.38
C VAL A 70 -6.61 14.82 6.24
N GLY A 71 -7.84 14.58 6.70
CA GLY A 71 -8.92 15.57 6.66
C GLY A 71 -9.59 15.69 5.29
N VAL A 72 -9.66 14.61 4.52
CA VAL A 72 -10.34 14.58 3.22
C VAL A 72 -11.85 14.45 3.43
N ASP A 73 -12.63 15.33 2.80
CA ASP A 73 -14.11 15.42 2.97
C ASP A 73 -14.87 14.12 2.62
N LYS A 74 -14.33 13.29 1.72
CA LYS A 74 -14.99 12.09 1.20
C LYS A 74 -14.13 10.83 1.44
N PRO A 75 -14.08 10.30 2.68
CA PRO A 75 -13.20 9.19 3.02
C PRO A 75 -13.55 7.88 2.32
N VAL A 76 -14.83 7.62 2.07
CA VAL A 76 -15.27 6.43 1.32
C VAL A 76 -14.78 6.47 -0.13
N ARG A 77 -14.79 7.64 -0.76
CA ARG A 77 -14.28 7.80 -2.13
C ARG A 77 -12.79 7.47 -2.19
N SER A 78 -12.02 7.97 -1.23
CA SER A 78 -10.58 7.66 -1.15
C SER A 78 -10.30 6.17 -0.94
N ALA A 79 -11.12 5.49 -0.12
CA ALA A 79 -11.06 4.03 0.05
C ALA A 79 -11.30 3.27 -1.25
N VAL A 80 -12.34 3.65 -2.01
CA VAL A 80 -12.67 3.06 -3.31
C VAL A 80 -11.55 3.31 -4.32
N GLU A 81 -11.05 4.55 -4.43
CA GLU A 81 -9.96 4.90 -5.35
C GLU A 81 -8.70 4.08 -5.05
N MET A 82 -8.30 3.97 -3.78
CA MET A 82 -7.14 3.17 -3.38
C MET A 82 -7.32 1.68 -3.70
N THR A 83 -8.51 1.14 -3.48
CA THR A 83 -8.83 -0.26 -3.79
C THR A 83 -8.77 -0.53 -5.29
N ILE A 84 -9.34 0.37 -6.11
CA ILE A 84 -9.34 0.25 -7.58
C ILE A 84 -7.91 0.32 -8.13
N VAL A 85 -7.10 1.28 -7.66
CA VAL A 85 -5.71 1.40 -8.09
C VAL A 85 -4.91 0.15 -7.74
N GLY A 86 -5.06 -0.38 -6.53
CA GLY A 86 -4.41 -1.62 -6.12
C GLY A 86 -4.87 -2.84 -6.93
N ALA A 87 -6.18 -2.98 -7.17
CA ALA A 87 -6.73 -4.04 -8.00
C ALA A 87 -6.21 -3.96 -9.45
N ALA A 88 -6.15 -2.76 -10.02
CA ALA A 88 -5.64 -2.54 -11.37
C ALA A 88 -4.14 -2.87 -11.46
N ALA A 89 -3.33 -2.44 -10.50
CA ALA A 89 -1.91 -2.74 -10.45
C ALA A 89 -1.64 -4.25 -10.30
N GLY A 90 -2.34 -4.92 -9.38
CA GLY A 90 -2.23 -6.37 -9.19
C GLY A 90 -2.69 -7.16 -10.42
N GLY A 91 -3.80 -6.76 -11.02
CA GLY A 91 -4.30 -7.36 -12.26
C GLY A 91 -3.34 -7.19 -13.44
N ALA A 92 -2.74 -6.01 -13.59
CA ALA A 92 -1.72 -5.76 -14.60
C ALA A 92 -0.48 -6.63 -14.39
N ALA A 93 0.04 -6.69 -13.16
CA ALA A 93 1.19 -7.53 -12.81
C ALA A 93 0.93 -9.02 -13.09
N PHE A 94 -0.25 -9.52 -12.70
CA PHE A 94 -0.67 -10.89 -13.01
C PHE A 94 -0.77 -11.13 -14.53
N GLY A 95 -1.36 -10.19 -15.27
CA GLY A 95 -1.48 -10.27 -16.73
C GLY A 95 -0.12 -10.39 -17.41
N ILE A 96 0.85 -9.55 -17.01
CA ILE A 96 2.22 -9.60 -17.52
C ILE A 96 2.88 -10.94 -17.16
N ALA A 97 2.80 -11.36 -15.90
CA ALA A 97 3.39 -12.63 -15.45
C ALA A 97 2.83 -13.84 -16.21
N LYS A 98 1.53 -13.82 -16.54
CA LYS A 98 0.88 -14.89 -17.31
C LYS A 98 1.32 -14.91 -18.79
N MET A 99 1.63 -13.76 -19.36
CA MET A 99 2.12 -13.65 -20.75
C MET A 99 3.61 -14.00 -20.89
N MET A 100 4.35 -13.93 -19.78
CA MET A 100 5.78 -14.26 -19.78
C MET A 100 5.97 -15.77 -20.00
N PRO A 101 6.94 -16.19 -20.84
CA PRO A 101 7.27 -17.60 -21.02
C PRO A 101 7.62 -18.22 -19.67
N GLN A 102 6.87 -19.25 -19.29
CA GLN A 102 7.18 -20.03 -18.10
C GLN A 102 8.29 -21.02 -18.45
N PRO A 103 9.33 -21.17 -17.59
CA PRO A 103 10.37 -22.18 -17.79
C PRO A 103 9.83 -23.61 -17.73
#